data_AF-A0A531JLQ1-F1
#
_entry.id   AF-A0A531JLQ1-F1
#
_cell.length_a   1.000
_cell.length_b   1.000
_cell.length_c   1.000
_cell.angle_alpha   90.00
_cell.angle_beta   90.00
_cell.angle_gamma   90.00
#
_symmetry.space_group_name_H-M   'P 1'
#
loop_
_entity.id
_entity.type
_entity.pdbx_description
1 polymer ?
#
loop_
_entity_poly.entity_id
_entity_poly.type
_entity_poly.pdbx_seq_one_letter_code
_entity_poly.pdbx_strand_id
1 'polypeptide(L)'
;IEDGEKALRPLRAFRTPLLDLAGPKPYVVFQSALDSTVLHGWNYYWKATHLPALRDDLIDVIAGHVFSCSSPRSYVAMFHLKGAVSRVAEGATAFGNRQASHAIIVHAAWRPGEDF
;
A
#
# COMPACT_ATOMS: atom_id res chain seq x y z
N ILE A 1 -3.08 -22.24 8.82
CA ILE A 1 -3.44 -21.21 9.83
C ILE A 1 -2.26 -20.99 10.77
N GLU A 2 -1.74 -22.03 11.41
CA GLU A 2 -0.60 -21.95 12.34
C GLU A 2 0.64 -21.22 11.76
N ASP A 3 1.08 -21.56 10.55
CA ASP A 3 2.21 -20.86 9.91
C ASP A 3 1.95 -19.36 9.69
N GLY A 4 0.70 -18.98 9.39
CA GLY A 4 0.30 -17.59 9.26
C GLY A 4 0.37 -16.85 10.59
N GLU A 5 -0.10 -17.48 11.68
CA GLU A 5 0.02 -16.94 13.03
C GLU A 5 1.48 -16.77 13.46
N LYS A 6 2.33 -17.74 13.13
CA LYS A 6 3.78 -17.66 13.37
C LYS A 6 4.42 -16.51 12.59
N ALA A 7 4.04 -16.32 11.32
CA ALA A 7 4.57 -15.26 10.47
C ALA A 7 4.12 -13.85 10.92
N LEU A 8 2.90 -13.71 11.44
CA LEU A 8 2.36 -12.43 11.91
C LEU A 8 2.81 -12.05 13.32
N ARG A 9 3.25 -13.03 14.13
CA ARG A 9 3.65 -12.80 15.54
C ARG A 9 4.68 -11.67 15.72
N PRO A 10 5.76 -11.55 14.92
CA PRO A 10 6.71 -10.45 15.06
C PRO A 10 6.07 -9.08 14.80
N LEU A 11 5.14 -8.99 13.83
CA LEU A 11 4.44 -7.74 13.51
C LEU A 11 3.51 -7.32 14.66
N ARG A 12 2.80 -8.27 15.25
CA ARG A 12 1.93 -8.03 16.42
C ARG A 12 2.71 -7.69 17.69
N ALA A 13 3.95 -8.17 17.82
CA ALA A 13 4.80 -7.92 18.98
C ALA A 13 5.65 -6.65 18.87
N PHE A 14 5.85 -6.11 17.66
CA PHE A 14 6.70 -4.94 17.44
C PHE A 14 6.20 -3.70 18.21
N ARG A 15 4.88 -3.46 18.23
CA ARG A 15 4.18 -2.46 19.04
C ARG A 15 2.73 -2.89 19.26
N THR A 16 2.04 -2.28 20.23
CA THR A 16 0.59 -2.48 20.42
C THR A 16 -0.19 -1.87 19.24
N PRO A 17 -0.86 -2.68 18.41
CA PRO A 17 -1.67 -2.14 17.32
C PRO A 17 -2.92 -1.45 17.86
N LEU A 18 -3.36 -0.38 17.21
CA LEU A 18 -4.66 0.25 17.51
C LEU A 18 -5.82 -0.70 17.16
N LEU A 19 -5.66 -1.48 16.10
CA LEU A 19 -6.63 -2.46 15.63
C LEU A 19 -5.89 -3.60 14.92
N ASP A 20 -6.29 -4.85 15.20
CA ASP A 20 -5.82 -6.04 14.50
C ASP A 20 -6.99 -6.74 13.81
N LEU A 21 -7.01 -6.69 12.47
CA LEU A 21 -8.02 -7.33 11.63
C LEU A 21 -7.49 -8.58 10.91
N ALA A 22 -6.27 -9.01 11.22
CA ALA A 22 -5.66 -10.17 10.58
C ALA A 22 -6.26 -11.47 11.13
N GLY A 23 -6.67 -12.33 10.21
CA GLY A 23 -7.25 -13.62 10.54
C GLY A 23 -7.46 -14.46 9.27
N PRO A 24 -7.77 -15.75 9.43
CA PRO A 24 -8.05 -16.62 8.29
C PRO A 24 -9.28 -16.12 7.54
N LYS A 25 -9.14 -15.94 6.22
CA LYS A 25 -10.23 -15.55 5.33
C LYS A 25 -10.16 -16.38 4.04
N PRO A 26 -11.30 -16.73 3.42
CA PRO A 26 -11.31 -17.19 2.04
C PRO A 26 -10.62 -16.14 1.14
N TYR A 27 -9.83 -16.61 0.17
CA TYR A 27 -9.03 -15.71 -0.69
C TYR A 27 -9.88 -14.63 -1.37
N VAL A 28 -11.07 -15.00 -1.87
CA VAL A 28 -11.98 -14.04 -2.52
C VAL A 28 -12.46 -12.95 -1.56
N VAL A 29 -12.72 -13.29 -0.29
CA VAL A 29 -13.12 -12.32 0.74
C VAL A 29 -11.99 -11.35 1.06
N PHE A 30 -10.73 -11.83 1.04
CA PHE A 30 -9.58 -10.95 1.19
C PHE A 30 -9.41 -10.03 -0.02
N GLN A 31 -9.54 -10.55 -1.24
CA GLN A 31 -9.41 -9.77 -2.48
C GLN A 31 -10.48 -8.69 -2.63
N SER A 32 -11.73 -8.95 -2.22
CA SER A 32 -12.83 -8.00 -2.34
C SER A 32 -12.93 -7.00 -1.17
N ALA A 33 -12.03 -7.08 -0.19
CA ALA A 33 -12.11 -6.27 1.04
C ALA A 33 -12.08 -4.75 0.80
N LEU A 34 -11.55 -4.31 -0.35
CA LEU A 34 -11.41 -2.90 -0.72
C LEU A 34 -12.39 -2.45 -1.82
N ASP A 35 -13.25 -3.32 -2.34
CA ASP A 35 -14.14 -3.00 -3.47
C ASP A 35 -15.04 -1.79 -3.19
N SER A 36 -15.45 -1.61 -1.94
CA SER A 36 -16.31 -0.49 -1.52
C SER A 36 -15.56 0.84 -1.31
N THR A 37 -14.23 0.86 -1.45
CA THR A 37 -13.40 2.04 -1.16
C THR A 37 -13.10 2.90 -2.39
N VAL A 38 -13.22 2.33 -3.60
CA VAL A 38 -12.95 3.02 -4.88
C VAL A 38 -14.17 2.85 -5.79
N LEU A 39 -15.17 3.70 -5.60
CA LEU A 39 -16.48 3.59 -6.24
C LEU A 39 -16.53 4.28 -7.61
N HIS A 40 -17.36 3.75 -8.50
CA HIS A 40 -17.69 4.40 -9.76
C HIS A 40 -18.40 5.76 -9.54
N GLY A 41 -18.14 6.72 -10.43
CA GLY A 41 -18.78 8.04 -10.42
C GLY A 41 -18.09 9.09 -9.56
N TRP A 42 -16.94 8.77 -8.95
CA TRP A 42 -16.08 9.74 -8.27
C TRP A 42 -14.94 10.21 -9.17
N ASN A 43 -14.30 11.30 -8.77
CA ASN A 43 -13.10 11.82 -9.41
C ASN A 43 -11.85 11.28 -8.71
N TYR A 44 -10.85 10.94 -9.52
CA TYR A 44 -9.61 10.33 -9.04
C TYR A 44 -8.40 10.96 -9.72
N TYR A 45 -7.34 11.15 -8.94
CA TYR A 45 -6.02 11.51 -9.45
C TYR A 45 -4.96 10.80 -8.64
N TRP A 46 -3.94 10.23 -9.27
CA TRP A 46 -2.86 9.60 -8.53
C TRP A 46 -1.50 9.86 -9.17
N LYS A 47 -0.49 9.87 -8.31
CA LYS A 47 0.92 9.77 -8.69
C LYS A 47 1.52 8.56 -8.01
N ALA A 48 2.33 7.81 -8.75
CA ALA A 48 2.99 6.63 -8.25
C ALA A 48 4.46 6.63 -8.63
N THR A 49 5.30 6.05 -7.76
CA THR A 49 6.71 5.80 -8.08
C THR A 49 7.25 4.61 -7.31
N HIS A 50 8.36 4.07 -7.80
CA HIS A 50 9.15 3.06 -7.10
C HIS A 50 10.12 3.74 -6.14
N LEU A 51 10.34 3.13 -4.99
CA LEU A 51 11.26 3.60 -3.97
C LEU A 51 12.41 2.62 -3.77
N PRO A 52 13.61 3.13 -3.43
CA PRO A 52 14.70 2.30 -2.91
C PRO A 52 14.34 1.77 -1.51
N ALA A 53 15.33 1.19 -0.82
CA ALA A 53 15.17 0.87 0.61
C ALA A 53 14.75 2.14 1.39
N LEU A 54 13.88 1.97 2.39
CA LEU A 54 13.41 3.07 3.21
C LEU A 54 14.52 3.48 4.17
N ARG A 55 15.09 4.67 3.91
CA ARG A 55 16.04 5.36 4.77
C ARG A 55 15.30 6.45 5.56
N ASP A 56 15.85 6.84 6.71
CA ASP A 56 15.18 7.71 7.68
C ASP A 56 14.69 9.03 7.06
N ASP A 57 15.50 9.69 6.23
CA ASP A 57 15.12 10.93 5.55
C ASP A 57 13.97 10.75 4.56
N LEU A 58 13.88 9.61 3.87
CA LEU A 58 12.73 9.29 3.02
C LEU A 58 11.47 9.03 3.85
N ILE A 59 11.62 8.33 4.99
CA ILE A 59 10.52 8.10 5.93
C ILE A 59 10.02 9.45 6.47
N ASP A 60 10.92 10.35 6.85
CA ASP A 60 10.58 11.68 7.37
C ASP A 60 9.80 12.51 6.36
N VAL A 61 10.22 12.52 5.09
CA VAL A 61 9.48 13.21 4.01
C VAL A 61 8.08 12.61 3.84
N ILE A 62 7.95 11.29 3.81
CA ILE A 62 6.64 10.63 3.66
C ILE A 62 5.76 10.95 4.86
N ALA A 63 6.27 10.80 6.08
CA ALA A 63 5.53 11.07 7.31
C ALA A 63 5.11 12.54 7.45
N GLY A 64 5.93 13.47 6.97
CA GLY A 64 5.61 14.90 6.97
C GLY A 64 4.48 15.29 6.03
N HIS A 65 4.22 14.51 4.96
CA HIS A 65 3.22 14.83 3.94
C HIS A 65 1.99 13.90 3.93
N VAL A 66 2.07 12.68 4.48
CA VAL A 66 1.02 11.67 4.32
C VAL A 66 -0.35 12.09 4.85
N PHE A 67 -0.39 13.02 5.80
CA PHE A 67 -1.64 13.55 6.39
C PHE A 67 -2.08 14.90 5.83
N SER A 68 -1.43 15.42 4.77
CA SER A 68 -1.76 16.74 4.20
C SER A 68 -2.92 16.71 3.19
N CYS A 69 -3.63 15.58 3.05
CA CYS A 69 -4.73 15.45 2.10
C CYS A 69 -5.96 16.25 2.57
N SER A 70 -6.48 17.14 1.71
CA SER A 70 -7.70 17.90 1.98
C SER A 70 -8.98 17.05 1.93
N SER A 71 -9.07 16.12 0.98
CA SER A 71 -10.23 15.22 0.89
C SER A 71 -10.11 14.06 1.88
N PRO A 72 -11.15 13.77 2.69
CA PRO A 72 -11.15 12.68 3.67
C PRO A 72 -11.15 11.28 3.03
N ARG A 73 -11.25 11.18 1.71
CA ARG A 73 -11.26 9.91 0.95
C ARG A 73 -9.91 9.62 0.28
N SER A 74 -9.00 10.59 0.32
CA SER A 74 -7.67 10.46 -0.25
C SER A 74 -6.79 9.67 0.70
N TYR A 75 -5.82 8.96 0.15
CA TYR A 75 -4.90 8.14 0.93
C TYR A 75 -3.56 7.98 0.22
N VAL A 76 -2.54 7.62 0.98
CA VAL A 76 -1.25 7.19 0.45
C VAL A 76 -1.08 5.71 0.76
N ALA A 77 -0.83 4.92 -0.27
CA ALA A 77 -0.59 3.49 -0.13
C ALA A 77 0.88 3.18 -0.44
N MET A 78 1.47 2.28 0.33
CA MET A 78 2.84 1.80 0.11
C MET A 78 2.84 0.27 0.09
N PHE A 79 3.49 -0.27 -0.92
CA PHE A 79 3.58 -1.71 -1.16
C PHE A 79 5.03 -2.14 -1.05
N HIS A 80 5.33 -3.07 -0.14
CA HIS A 80 6.61 -3.74 -0.13
C HIS A 80 6.69 -4.66 -1.36
N LEU A 81 7.75 -4.49 -2.16
CA LEU A 81 8.01 -5.29 -3.35
C LEU A 81 8.95 -6.45 -3.00
N LYS A 82 9.72 -6.98 -3.96
CA LYS A 82 10.61 -8.15 -3.82
C LYS A 82 9.90 -9.51 -3.88
N GLY A 83 10.50 -10.53 -3.27
CA GLY A 83 10.03 -11.90 -3.27
C GLY A 83 10.13 -12.55 -4.65
N ALA A 84 9.05 -13.19 -5.11
CA ALA A 84 9.03 -13.90 -6.38
C ALA A 84 9.27 -12.97 -7.58
N VAL A 85 8.75 -11.73 -7.52
CA VAL A 85 8.83 -10.77 -8.63
C VAL A 85 10.28 -10.34 -8.91
N SER A 86 11.10 -10.19 -7.85
CA SER A 86 12.50 -9.78 -7.95
C SER A 86 13.47 -10.90 -8.32
N ARG A 87 13.04 -12.17 -8.31
CA ARG A 87 13.87 -13.32 -8.73
C ARG A 87 13.92 -13.51 -10.25
N VAL A 88 12.99 -12.90 -10.98
CA VAL A 88 13.02 -12.88 -12.45
C VAL A 88 14.09 -11.90 -12.91
N ALA A 89 14.96 -12.34 -13.82
CA ALA A 89 16.04 -11.52 -14.36
C ALA A 89 15.50 -10.24 -15.03
N GLU A 90 16.26 -9.16 -14.90
CA GLU A 90 15.97 -7.93 -15.64
C GLU A 90 16.05 -8.19 -17.15
N GLY A 91 15.12 -7.61 -17.92
CA GLY A 91 15.01 -7.85 -19.35
C GLY A 91 14.34 -9.16 -19.77
N ALA A 92 14.06 -10.09 -18.84
CA ALA A 92 13.31 -11.31 -19.16
C ALA A 92 11.86 -11.04 -19.60
N THR A 93 11.31 -9.88 -19.23
CA THR A 93 10.03 -9.36 -19.73
C THR A 93 10.11 -7.84 -19.85
N ALA A 94 9.09 -7.21 -20.48
CA ALA A 94 8.96 -5.76 -20.54
C ALA A 94 8.68 -5.08 -19.18
N PHE A 95 8.39 -5.86 -18.13
CA PHE A 95 8.15 -5.33 -16.78
C PHE A 95 9.49 -5.04 -16.09
N GLY A 96 9.77 -3.75 -15.91
CA GLY A 96 10.97 -3.22 -15.25
C GLY A 96 10.84 -3.09 -13.73
N ASN A 97 11.81 -2.40 -13.10
CA ASN A 97 11.83 -2.06 -11.67
C ASN A 97 11.67 -3.23 -10.68
N ARG A 98 11.96 -4.47 -11.12
CA ARG A 98 11.87 -5.69 -10.27
C ARG A 98 12.75 -5.63 -9.02
N GLN A 99 13.78 -4.78 -9.03
CA GLN A 99 14.68 -4.57 -7.91
C GLN A 99 14.30 -3.40 -6.98
N ALA A 100 13.20 -2.70 -7.23
CA ALA A 100 12.67 -1.72 -6.29
C ALA A 100 12.32 -2.38 -4.94
N SER A 101 12.49 -1.65 -3.84
CA SER A 101 12.13 -2.16 -2.51
C SER A 101 10.65 -1.95 -2.22
N HIS A 102 10.12 -0.80 -2.62
CA HIS A 102 8.72 -0.44 -2.41
C HIS A 102 8.15 0.27 -3.65
N ALA A 103 6.83 0.33 -3.73
CA ALA A 103 6.11 1.29 -4.56
C ALA A 103 5.21 2.14 -3.66
N ILE A 104 5.14 3.43 -3.94
CA ILE A 104 4.24 4.36 -3.25
C ILE A 104 3.24 4.94 -4.25
N ILE A 105 1.99 5.08 -3.82
CA ILE A 105 0.92 5.70 -4.57
C ILE A 105 0.32 6.80 -3.70
N VAL A 106 0.33 8.02 -4.18
CA VAL A 106 -0.39 9.16 -3.62
C VAL A 106 -1.70 9.27 -4.37
N HIS A 107 -2.81 8.97 -3.71
CA HIS A 107 -4.12 8.82 -4.32
C HIS A 107 -5.09 9.88 -3.79
N ALA A 108 -5.53 10.76 -4.69
CA ALA A 108 -6.60 11.72 -4.44
C ALA A 108 -7.94 11.18 -4.95
N ALA A 109 -8.96 11.30 -4.11
CA ALA A 109 -10.34 10.91 -4.44
C ALA A 109 -11.34 11.94 -3.92
N TRP A 110 -12.30 12.35 -4.73
CA TRP A 110 -13.36 13.28 -4.34
C TRP A 110 -14.63 13.05 -5.16
N ARG A 111 -15.77 13.51 -4.66
CA ARG A 111 -17.05 13.42 -5.39
C ARG A 111 -17.16 14.57 -6.40
N PRO A 112 -17.92 14.40 -7.49
CA PRO A 112 -18.25 15.50 -8.37
C PRO A 112 -18.88 16.66 -7.59
N GLY A 113 -18.40 17.88 -7.83
CA GLY A 113 -18.86 19.10 -7.16
C GLY A 113 -18.20 19.41 -5.82
N GLU A 114 -17.33 18.54 -5.30
CA GLU A 114 -16.44 18.89 -4.18
C GLU A 114 -15.19 19.61 -4.71
N ASP A 115 -14.77 20.67 -4.02
CA ASP A 115 -13.58 21.48 -4.30
C ASP A 115 -12.74 21.54 -3.02
N PHE A 116 -11.56 20.91 -3.06
CA PHE A 116 -10.68 20.63 -1.91
C PHE A 116 -9.26 21.14 -2.15
#